data_AF-A0A1Q8LRX1-F1
#
_entry.id   AF-A0A1Q8LRX1-F1
#
_cell.length_a   1.000
_cell.length_b   1.000
_cell.length_c   1.000
_cell.angle_alpha   90.00
_cell.angle_beta   90.00
_cell.angle_gamma   90.00
#
_symmetry.space_group_name_H-M   'P 1'
#
loop_
_entity.id
_entity.type
_entity.pdbx_description
1 polymer ?
#
loop_
_entity_poly.entity_id
_entity_poly.type
_entity_poly.pdbx_seq_one_letter_code
_entity_poly.pdbx_strand_id
1 'polypeptide(L)' 'MIRDALCDRCLNPIDPTAEPLRMRTHGGTAPDGGPVRSFVHALPCARPDTGDWDHGRRGLSPAAVQHAAARADHR' A
#
# COMPACT_ATOMS: atom_id res chain seq x y z
N MET A 1 9.34 -3.04 12.97
CA MET A 1 9.40 -3.68 11.63
C MET A 1 8.04 -3.51 10.98
N ILE A 2 7.99 -2.90 9.80
CA ILE A 2 6.76 -2.82 9.01
C ILE A 2 6.54 -4.24 8.47
N ARG A 3 5.66 -5.02 9.12
CA ARG A 3 5.42 -6.42 8.76
C ARG A 3 4.51 -6.57 7.53
N ASP A 4 3.90 -5.49 7.05
CA ASP A 4 2.82 -5.53 6.06
C ASP A 4 2.89 -4.34 5.07
N ALA A 5 4.05 -4.04 4.51
CA ALA A 5 4.16 -2.99 3.49
C ALA A 5 3.55 -3.47 2.17
N LEU A 6 2.45 -2.85 1.73
CA LEU A 6 1.86 -3.10 0.42
C LEU A 6 2.44 -2.15 -0.63
N CYS A 7 2.69 -2.67 -1.83
CA CYS A 7 3.08 -1.85 -2.96
C CYS A 7 1.90 -1.02 -3.46
N ASP A 8 2.07 0.30 -3.55
CA ASP A 8 1.06 1.26 -4.02
C ASP A 8 0.63 1.03 -5.48
N ARG A 9 1.41 0.28 -6.26
CA ARG A 9 1.15 0.05 -7.70
C ARG A 9 0.36 -1.23 -7.98
N CYS A 10 0.78 -2.33 -7.36
CA CYS A 10 0.20 -3.65 -7.61
C CYS A 10 -0.52 -4.22 -6.39
N LEU A 11 -0.45 -3.55 -5.24
CA LEU A 11 -1.15 -3.89 -4.00
C LEU A 11 -0.78 -5.26 -3.44
N ASN A 12 0.32 -5.85 -3.93
CA ASN A 12 0.95 -7.03 -3.37
C ASN A 12 1.86 -6.67 -2.18
N PRO A 13 2.08 -7.59 -1.23
CA PRO A 13 3.06 -7.43 -0.16
C PRO A 13 4.48 -7.25 -0.71
N ILE A 14 5.24 -6.34 -0.11
CA ILE A 14 6.68 -6.19 -0.35
C ILE A 14 7.40 -7.04 0.69
N ASP A 15 8.19 -8.01 0.23
CA ASP A 15 9.09 -8.75 1.10
C ASP A 15 10.40 -7.97 1.29
N PRO A 16 10.64 -7.36 2.47
CA PRO A 16 11.85 -6.57 2.74
C PRO A 16 13.14 -7.41 2.72
N THR A 17 13.04 -8.74 2.77
CA THR A 17 14.19 -9.64 2.71
C THR A 17 14.57 -10.01 1.27
N ALA A 18 13.61 -9.96 0.34
CA ALA A 18 13.82 -10.25 -1.08
C ALA A 18 14.18 -9.00 -1.88
N GLU A 19 13.73 -7.82 -1.47
CA GLU A 19 14.01 -6.56 -2.17
C GLU A 19 14.10 -5.35 -1.22
N PRO A 20 14.85 -4.30 -1.60
CA PRO A 20 14.91 -3.07 -0.80
C PRO A 20 13.57 -2.32 -0.88
N LEU A 21 13.09 -1.81 0.26
CA LEU A 21 11.89 -0.95 0.28
C LEU A 21 12.15 0.37 -0.44
N ARG A 22 11.33 0.69 -1.44
CA ARG A 22 11.25 2.02 -2.02
C ARG A 22 10.05 2.75 -1.47
N MET A 23 10.27 3.97 -1.01
CA MET A 23 9.23 4.83 -0.46
C MET A 23 8.98 5.99 -1.42
N ARG A 24 7.70 6.28 -1.66
CA ARG A 24 7.25 7.48 -2.37
C ARG A 24 6.62 8.43 -1.39
N THR A 25 7.02 9.69 -1.47
CA THR A 25 6.38 10.78 -0.74
C THR A 25 5.35 11.41 -1.66
N HIS A 26 4.11 11.48 -1.21
CA HIS A 26 3.03 12.14 -1.91
C HIS A 26 2.93 13.61 -1.48
N GLY A 27 2.38 14.46 -2.35
CA GLY A 27 1.99 15.80 -1.94
C GLY A 27 0.79 15.73 -1.01
N GLY A 28 0.97 16.14 0.25
CA GLY A 28 -0.08 16.14 1.26
C GLY A 28 0.42 15.74 2.65
N THR A 29 -0.42 15.97 3.66
CA THR A 29 -0.14 15.60 5.06
C THR A 29 -1.07 14.50 5.52
N ALA A 30 -0.48 13.46 6.11
CA ALA A 30 -1.19 12.44 6.84
C ALA A 30 -1.87 13.04 8.10
N PRO A 31 -2.81 12.32 8.74
CA PRO A 31 -3.57 12.84 9.89
C PRO A 31 -2.71 13.22 11.10
N ASP A 32 -1.49 12.67 11.18
CA ASP A 32 -0.48 13.00 12.18
C ASP A 32 0.35 14.26 11.83
N GLY A 33 0.02 14.95 10.74
CA GLY A 33 0.74 16.12 10.22
C GLY A 33 2.03 15.78 9.49
N GLY A 34 2.40 14.49 9.40
CA GLY A 34 3.54 14.02 8.65
C GLY A 34 3.28 13.98 7.14
N PRO A 35 4.32 13.92 6.30
CA PRO A 35 4.11 13.75 4.86
C PRO A 35 3.50 12.37 4.56
N VAL A 36 2.51 12.33 3.66
CA VAL A 36 1.93 11.07 3.20
C VAL A 36 2.99 10.27 2.45
N ARG A 37 3.21 9.01 2.87
CA ARG A 37 4.21 8.11 2.31
C ARG A 37 3.55 6.78 1.92
N SER A 38 3.87 6.29 0.73
CA SER A 38 3.53 4.94 0.29
C SER A 38 4.79 4.14 -0.06
N PHE A 39 4.66 2.82 -0.15
CA PHE A 39 5.76 1.93 -0.51
C PHE A 39 5.55 1.38 -1.92
N VAL A 40 6.63 1.14 -2.66
CA VAL A 40 6.59 0.48 -3.98
C VAL A 40 7.71 -0.55 -4.07
N HIS A 41 7.51 -1.59 -4.88
CA HIS A 41 8.58 -2.53 -5.21
C HIS A 41 9.77 -1.78 -5.84
N ALA A 42 10.98 -2.20 -5.48
CA ALA A 42 12.20 -1.83 -6.18
C ALA A 42 12.31 -2.54 -7.53
N LEU A 43 11.74 -3.75 -7.62
CA LEU A 43 11.67 -4.53 -8.84
C LEU A 43 10.36 -4.24 -9.61
N PRO A 44 10.28 -4.61 -10.91
CA PRO A 44 9.03 -4.52 -11.66
C PRO A 44 7.91 -5.26 -10.93
N CYS A 45 6.76 -4.63 -10.83
CA CYS A 45 5.62 -5.24 -10.15
C CYS A 45 5.10 -6.46 -10.93
N ALA A 46 4.69 -7.49 -10.20
CA ALA A 46 3.85 -8.55 -10.75
C ALA A 46 2.45 -8.01 -11.12
N ARG A 47 1.59 -8.89 -11.64
CA ARG A 47 0.20 -8.55 -11.96
C ARG A 47 -0.48 -7.89 -10.74
N PRO A 48 -1.20 -6.77 -10.93
CA PRO A 48 -1.91 -6.11 -9.84
C PRO A 48 -2.87 -7.07 -9.14
N ASP A 49 -2.86 -7.03 -7.83
CA ASP A 49 -3.83 -7.68 -6.98
C ASP A 49 -5.16 -6.93 -7.08
N THR A 50 -6.20 -7.66 -7.51
CA THR A 50 -7.55 -7.13 -7.68
C THR A 50 -8.31 -6.95 -6.37
N GLY A 51 -7.73 -7.37 -5.24
CA GLY A 51 -8.27 -7.09 -3.92
C GLY A 51 -9.14 -8.19 -3.34
N ASP A 52 -8.92 -9.44 -3.76
CA ASP A 52 -9.53 -10.58 -3.09
C ASP A 52 -9.10 -10.63 -1.63
N TRP A 53 -10.00 -11.13 -0.78
CA TRP A 53 -9.76 -11.17 0.65
C TRP A 53 -8.68 -12.24 0.97
N ASP A 54 -7.56 -11.80 1.54
CA ASP A 54 -6.43 -12.65 1.86
C ASP A 54 -6.20 -12.68 3.39
N HIS A 55 -6.29 -13.88 3.97
CA HIS A 55 -6.14 -14.10 5.41
C HIS A 55 -4.73 -13.75 5.90
N GLY A 56 -3.71 -13.83 5.03
CA GLY A 56 -2.34 -13.40 5.31
C GLY A 56 -2.21 -11.89 5.48
N ARG A 57 -3.17 -11.11 4.96
CA ARG A 57 -3.16 -9.63 4.97
C ARG A 57 -3.99 -9.04 6.11
N ARG A 58 -4.53 -9.86 7.01
CA ARG A 58 -5.27 -9.45 8.22
C ARG A 58 -6.33 -8.37 7.96
N GLY A 59 -7.05 -8.45 6.83
CA GLY A 59 -8.10 -7.49 6.47
C GLY A 59 -7.65 -6.26 5.68
N LEU A 60 -6.37 -6.16 5.30
CA LEU A 60 -5.85 -5.15 4.39
C LEU A 60 -6.07 -5.56 2.93
N SER A 61 -7.33 -5.79 2.52
CA SER A 61 -7.58 -6.07 1.12
C SER A 61 -7.35 -4.79 0.29
N PRO A 62 -6.65 -4.89 -0.85
CA PRO A 62 -6.51 -3.78 -1.80
C PRO A 62 -7.83 -3.07 -2.14
N ALA A 63 -8.90 -3.85 -2.29
CA ALA A 63 -10.25 -3.33 -2.53
C ALA A 63 -10.79 -2.49 -1.36
N ALA A 64 -10.50 -2.88 -0.11
CA ALA A 64 -10.90 -2.11 1.06
C ALA A 64 -10.15 -0.78 1.16
N VAL A 65 -8.86 -0.74 0.79
CA VAL A 65 -8.07 0.49 0.73
C VAL A 65 -8.63 1.45 -0.32
N GLN A 66 -8.94 0.95 -1.52
CA GLN A 66 -9.56 1.76 -2.57
C GLN A 66 -10.94 2.29 -2.16
N HIS A 67 -11.77 1.45 -1.53
CA HIS A 67 -13.07 1.86 -1.01
C HIS A 67 -12.96 2.97 0.04
N ALA A 68 -12.01 2.86 0.96
CA ALA A 68 -11.76 3.87 1.99
C ALA A 68 -11.24 5.20 1.39
N ALA A 69 -10.31 5.13 0.43
CA ALA A 69 -9.80 6.30 -0.27
C ALA A 69 -10.90 7.04 -1.03
N ALA A 70 -11.71 6.31 -1.82
CA ALA A 70 -12.84 6.89 -2.54
C ALA A 70 -13.83 7.60 -1.59
N ARG A 71 -14.09 7.02 -0.41
CA ARG A 71 -14.95 7.66 0.62
C ARG A 71 -14.34 8.93 1.21
N ALA A 72 -13.02 9.01 1.33
CA ALA A 72 -12.34 10.18 1.87
C ALA A 72 -12.38 11.37 0.91
N ASP A 73 -12.31 11.13 -0.40
CA ASP A 73 -12.38 12.17 -1.44
C ASP A 73 -13.80 12.75 -1.62
N HIS A 74 -14.83 12.08 -1.10
CA HIS A 74 -16.23 12.52 -1.15
C HIS A 74 -16.68 13.32 0.07
N ARG A 75 -15.77 13.74 0.95
CA ARG A 75 -16.05 14.57 2.13
C ARG A 75 -15.59 16.01 1.93
#